data_AF-A0A1E3H3G3-F1
#
_entry.id   AF-A0A1E3H3G3-F1
#
_cell.length_a   1.000
_cell.length_b   1.000
_cell.length_c   1.000
_cell.angle_alpha   90.00
_cell.angle_beta   90.00
_cell.angle_gamma   90.00
#
_symmetry.space_group_name_H-M   'P 1'
#
loop_
_entity.id
_entity.type
_entity.pdbx_description
1 polymer ?
#
loop_
_entity_poly.entity_id
_entity_poly.type
_entity_poly.pdbx_seq_one_letter_code
_entity_poly.pdbx_strand_id
1 'polypeptide(L)'
;MEWLTSFPHMDDTSLTALKKAIDEGFRAFTRAYGDGIEAIFEPLQVFLIHSERFMTRTPWPVVLLLILAVAWVASRSLKIVAGAAVTLLLIGYFGMWDDTMKTISMIFVCTVIAIVVGLPLGIAMSRSDRLRGLVNPVLDVMQTMPSFVYLIPVVMLLGIGKVPGLIAWWSTRCLRSSG
;
A
#
# COMPACT_ATOMS: atom_id res chain seq x y z
N MET A 1 48.00 -19.34 6.65
CA MET A 1 47.02 -18.64 7.51
C MET A 1 46.02 -17.84 6.66
N GLU A 2 45.41 -18.46 5.63
CA GLU A 2 44.39 -17.80 4.77
C GLU A 2 43.02 -18.50 4.83
N TRP A 3 42.98 -19.75 5.26
CA TRP A 3 41.74 -20.51 5.45
C TRP A 3 40.90 -20.03 6.66
N LEU A 4 41.49 -19.23 7.56
CA LEU A 4 40.82 -18.62 8.72
C LEU A 4 40.22 -17.22 8.41
N THR A 5 40.54 -16.64 7.25
CA THR A 5 40.13 -15.27 6.87
C THR A 5 39.17 -15.22 5.69
N SER A 6 39.03 -16.30 4.91
CA SER A 6 38.06 -16.41 3.83
C SER A 6 37.14 -17.61 4.02
N PHE A 7 35.84 -17.36 4.19
CA PHE A 7 34.80 -18.39 4.20
C PHE A 7 34.82 -19.16 2.87
N PRO A 8 34.69 -20.50 2.85
CA PRO A 8 34.58 -21.25 1.60
C PRO A 8 33.37 -20.75 0.81
N HIS A 9 33.64 -20.05 -0.29
CA HIS A 9 32.62 -19.50 -1.18
C HIS A 9 32.41 -20.45 -2.35
N MET A 10 31.15 -20.58 -2.78
CA MET A 10 30.84 -21.30 -4.03
C MET A 10 31.57 -20.63 -5.19
N ASP A 11 32.04 -21.44 -6.13
CA ASP A 11 32.71 -20.98 -7.34
C ASP A 11 31.88 -19.92 -8.07
N ASP A 12 32.53 -18.87 -8.58
CA ASP A 12 31.84 -17.72 -9.20
C ASP A 12 30.94 -18.13 -10.38
N THR A 13 31.26 -19.24 -11.05
CA THR A 13 30.41 -19.80 -12.10
C THR A 13 29.11 -20.38 -11.56
N SER A 14 29.14 -21.01 -10.38
CA SER A 14 27.98 -21.56 -9.67
C SER A 14 27.09 -20.44 -9.12
N LEU A 15 27.70 -19.36 -8.60
CA LEU A 15 26.97 -18.15 -8.17
C LEU A 15 26.29 -17.45 -9.34
N THR A 16 26.96 -17.38 -10.49
CA THR A 16 26.39 -16.77 -11.70
C THR A 16 25.28 -17.64 -12.30
N ALA A 17 25.42 -18.97 -12.27
CA ALA A 17 24.39 -19.90 -12.71
C ALA A 17 23.14 -19.84 -11.81
N LEU A 18 23.33 -19.76 -10.49
CA LEU A 18 22.24 -19.59 -9.53
C LEU A 18 21.51 -18.25 -9.73
N LYS A 19 22.25 -17.15 -9.92
CA LYS A 19 21.65 -15.85 -10.25
C LYS A 19 20.83 -15.90 -11.54
N LYS A 20 21.39 -16.48 -12.61
CA LYS A 20 20.66 -16.66 -13.88
C LYS A 20 19.41 -17.51 -13.71
N ALA A 21 19.46 -18.58 -12.92
CA ALA A 21 18.29 -19.42 -12.67
C ALA A 21 17.19 -18.66 -11.90
N ILE A 22 17.57 -17.84 -10.91
CA ILE A 22 16.63 -16.99 -10.17
C ILE A 22 16.03 -15.91 -11.08
N ASP A 23 16.85 -15.21 -11.86
CA ASP A 23 16.38 -14.16 -12.77
C ASP A 23 15.48 -14.70 -13.88
N GLU A 24 15.82 -15.87 -14.46
CA GLU A 24 15.01 -16.52 -15.48
C GLU A 24 13.69 -17.04 -14.91
N GLY A 25 13.73 -17.65 -13.71
CA GLY A 25 12.54 -18.08 -12.98
C GLY A 25 11.62 -16.91 -12.63
N PHE A 26 12.19 -15.78 -12.20
CA PHE A 26 11.44 -14.56 -11.92
C PHE A 26 10.81 -13.97 -13.19
N ARG A 27 11.56 -13.86 -14.29
CA ARG A 27 11.04 -13.38 -15.57
C ARG A 27 9.95 -14.30 -16.12
N ALA A 28 10.09 -15.61 -15.99
CA ALA A 28 9.05 -16.56 -16.37
C ALA A 28 7.78 -16.37 -15.53
N PHE A 29 7.93 -16.18 -14.21
CA PHE A 29 6.82 -15.88 -13.31
C PHE A 29 6.12 -14.57 -13.69
N THR A 30 6.86 -13.47 -13.88
CA THR A 30 6.28 -12.17 -14.26
C THR A 30 5.60 -12.22 -15.62
N ARG A 31 6.12 -12.97 -16.59
CA ARG A 31 5.45 -13.13 -17.91
C ARG A 31 4.19 -13.99 -17.83
N ALA A 32 4.16 -15.00 -16.97
CA ALA A 32 3.01 -15.89 -16.82
C ALA A 32 1.89 -15.28 -15.98
N TYR A 33 2.24 -14.50 -14.94
CA TYR A 33 1.28 -13.93 -13.99
C TYR A 33 1.10 -12.41 -14.13
N GLY A 34 1.93 -11.73 -14.91
CA GLY A 34 1.88 -10.27 -15.10
C GLY A 34 0.53 -9.79 -15.58
N ASP A 35 0.02 -10.37 -16.67
CA ASP A 35 -1.29 -10.00 -17.24
C ASP A 35 -2.44 -10.25 -16.26
N GLY A 36 -2.38 -11.37 -15.51
CA GLY A 36 -3.40 -11.70 -14.51
C GLY A 36 -3.38 -10.78 -13.29
N ILE A 37 -2.18 -10.39 -12.86
CA ILE A 37 -1.99 -9.39 -11.79
C ILE A 37 -2.50 -8.04 -12.27
N GLU A 38 -2.07 -7.58 -13.44
CA GLU A 38 -2.47 -6.30 -14.02
C GLU A 38 -3.99 -6.20 -14.19
N ALA A 39 -4.65 -7.24 -14.70
CA ALA A 39 -6.11 -7.28 -14.85
C ALA A 39 -6.87 -7.15 -13.52
N ILE A 40 -6.30 -7.64 -12.41
CA ILE A 40 -6.90 -7.48 -11.07
C ILE A 40 -6.70 -6.06 -10.54
N PHE A 41 -5.56 -5.42 -10.84
CA PHE A 41 -5.22 -4.08 -10.37
C PHE A 41 -5.75 -2.94 -11.24
N GLU A 42 -6.03 -3.17 -12.52
CA GLU A 42 -6.55 -2.18 -13.47
C GLU A 42 -7.88 -1.53 -13.00
N PRO A 43 -8.95 -2.28 -12.64
CA PRO A 43 -10.20 -1.66 -12.22
C PRO A 43 -10.03 -0.83 -10.94
N LEU A 44 -9.13 -1.27 -10.05
CA LEU A 44 -8.76 -0.54 -8.84
C LEU A 44 -8.08 0.80 -9.18
N GLN A 45 -7.09 0.77 -10.08
CA GLN A 45 -6.36 1.98 -10.50
C GLN A 45 -7.28 2.98 -11.20
N VAL A 46 -8.15 2.50 -12.11
CA VAL A 46 -9.12 3.34 -12.80
C VAL A 46 -10.07 3.99 -11.80
N PHE A 47 -10.60 3.23 -10.84
CA PHE A 47 -11.49 3.75 -9.81
C PHE A 47 -10.79 4.78 -8.91
N LEU A 48 -9.53 4.53 -8.52
CA LEU A 48 -8.73 5.47 -7.74
C LEU A 48 -8.50 6.79 -8.48
N ILE A 49 -8.03 6.73 -9.73
CA ILE A 49 -7.77 7.92 -10.55
C ILE A 49 -9.08 8.68 -10.83
N HIS A 50 -10.18 7.96 -11.04
CA HIS A 50 -11.49 8.59 -11.24
C HIS A 50 -11.93 9.35 -10.00
N SER A 51 -11.83 8.73 -8.82
CA SER A 51 -12.14 9.36 -7.52
C SER A 51 -11.24 10.58 -7.25
N GLU A 52 -9.93 10.46 -7.51
CA GLU A 52 -8.99 11.57 -7.35
C GLU A 52 -9.34 12.75 -8.26
N ARG A 53 -9.61 12.48 -9.54
CA ARG A 53 -10.02 13.51 -10.50
C ARG A 53 -11.35 14.14 -10.12
N PHE A 54 -12.30 13.37 -9.57
CA PHE A 54 -13.56 13.91 -9.08
C PHE A 54 -13.34 14.91 -7.95
N MET A 55 -12.49 14.59 -6.97
CA MET A 55 -12.20 15.50 -5.86
C MET A 55 -11.36 16.73 -6.26
N THR A 56 -10.41 16.58 -7.18
CA THR A 56 -9.49 17.67 -7.57
C THR A 56 -10.06 18.60 -8.65
N ARG A 57 -10.89 18.09 -9.57
CA ARG A 57 -11.52 18.94 -10.61
C ARG A 57 -12.73 19.71 -10.09
N THR A 58 -13.34 19.27 -9.00
CA THR A 58 -14.50 19.94 -8.41
C THR A 58 -14.05 21.21 -7.68
N PRO A 59 -14.75 22.36 -7.83
CA PRO A 59 -14.42 23.58 -7.11
C PRO A 59 -14.33 23.36 -5.60
N TRP A 60 -13.30 23.92 -4.96
CA TRP A 60 -13.03 23.74 -3.53
C TRP A 60 -14.24 24.02 -2.60
N PRO A 61 -15.16 24.99 -2.86
CA PRO A 61 -16.29 25.21 -1.97
C PRO A 61 -17.28 24.05 -1.99
N VAL A 62 -17.44 23.39 -3.14
CA VAL A 62 -18.36 22.26 -3.30
C VAL A 62 -17.83 21.04 -2.55
N VAL A 63 -16.53 20.76 -2.67
CA VAL A 63 -15.86 19.67 -1.96
C VAL A 63 -15.88 19.90 -0.44
N LEU A 64 -15.63 21.13 -0.02
CA LEU A 64 -15.71 21.52 1.39
C LEU A 64 -17.13 21.30 1.95
N LEU A 65 -18.17 21.77 1.24
CA LEU A 65 -19.56 21.53 1.65
C LEU A 65 -19.91 20.04 1.70
N LEU A 66 -19.45 19.25 0.74
CA LEU A 66 -19.68 17.81 0.70
C LEU A 66 -19.04 17.10 1.91
N ILE A 67 -17.79 17.41 2.23
CA ILE A 67 -17.09 16.84 3.39
C ILE A 67 -17.80 17.25 4.69
N LEU A 68 -18.22 18.52 4.81
CA LEU A 68 -18.95 19.00 5.99
C LEU A 68 -20.33 18.34 6.13
N ALA A 69 -21.03 18.10 5.02
CA ALA A 69 -22.31 17.38 5.03
C ALA A 69 -22.12 15.94 5.54
N VAL A 70 -21.10 15.23 5.05
CA VAL A 70 -20.77 13.87 5.53
C VAL A 70 -20.38 13.90 7.01
N ALA A 71 -19.54 14.84 7.44
CA ALA A 71 -19.15 15.00 8.84
C ALA A 71 -20.36 15.30 9.75
N TRP A 72 -21.32 16.08 9.26
CA TRP A 72 -22.55 16.39 9.98
C TRP A 72 -23.45 15.17 10.12
N VAL A 73 -23.63 14.37 9.05
CA VAL A 73 -24.41 13.12 9.12
C VAL A 73 -23.77 12.12 10.08
N ALA A 74 -22.45 11.99 10.07
CA ALA A 74 -21.74 11.05 10.92
C ALA A 74 -21.71 11.46 12.41
N SER A 75 -21.49 12.74 12.70
CA SER A 75 -21.30 13.23 14.06
C SER A 75 -22.58 13.76 14.73
N ARG A 76 -23.53 14.28 13.95
CA ARG A 76 -24.70 15.06 14.41
C ARG A 76 -24.38 16.21 15.38
N SER A 77 -23.11 16.56 15.55
CA SER A 77 -22.65 17.60 16.48
C SER A 77 -22.02 18.76 15.70
N LEU A 78 -22.52 19.97 15.93
CA LEU A 78 -22.02 21.18 15.24
C LEU A 78 -20.57 21.52 15.61
N LYS A 79 -20.10 21.11 16.79
CA LYS A 79 -18.72 21.35 17.25
C LYS A 79 -17.70 20.61 16.39
N ILE A 80 -17.97 19.36 16.04
CA ILE A 80 -17.06 18.54 15.21
C ILE A 80 -17.05 19.05 13.77
N VAL A 81 -18.22 19.44 13.24
CA VAL A 81 -18.32 20.02 11.89
C VAL A 81 -17.58 21.35 11.78
N ALA A 82 -17.73 22.24 12.78
CA ALA A 82 -16.99 23.50 12.81
C ALA A 82 -15.46 23.27 12.92
N GLY A 83 -15.02 22.32 13.74
CA GLY A 83 -13.60 21.96 13.84
C GLY A 83 -13.04 21.41 12.52
N ALA A 84 -13.79 20.55 11.83
CA ALA A 84 -13.41 20.04 10.52
C ALA A 84 -13.34 21.14 9.45
N ALA A 85 -14.31 22.08 9.45
CA ALA A 85 -14.33 23.22 8.54
C ALA A 85 -13.10 24.11 8.72
N VAL A 86 -12.78 24.49 9.96
CA VAL A 86 -11.61 25.32 10.27
C VAL A 86 -10.32 24.61 9.84
N THR A 87 -10.20 23.31 10.13
CA THR A 87 -9.00 22.53 9.75
C THR A 87 -8.83 22.46 8.23
N LEU A 88 -9.90 22.19 7.48
CA LEU A 88 -9.85 22.15 6.01
C LEU A 88 -9.53 23.51 5.39
N LEU A 89 -10.06 24.61 5.96
CA LEU A 89 -9.74 25.95 5.51
C LEU A 89 -8.28 26.32 5.79
N LEU A 90 -7.73 25.91 6.95
CA LEU A 90 -6.31 26.10 7.27
C LEU A 90 -5.41 25.33 6.31
N ILE A 91 -5.75 24.08 5.97
CA ILE A 91 -5.01 23.28 4.98
C ILE A 91 -5.04 23.96 3.60
N GLY A 92 -6.19 24.51 3.20
CA GLY A 92 -6.33 25.31 1.99
C GLY A 92 -5.44 26.56 2.01
N TYR A 93 -5.35 27.24 3.16
CA TYR A 93 -4.48 28.39 3.34
C TYR A 93 -2.99 28.05 3.19
N PHE A 94 -2.56 26.86 3.62
CA PHE A 94 -1.18 26.38 3.43
C PHE A 94 -0.86 25.91 2.00
N GLY A 95 -1.83 25.92 1.08
CA GLY A 95 -1.62 25.48 -0.30
C GLY A 95 -1.49 23.95 -0.46
N MET A 96 -1.80 23.18 0.59
CA MET A 96 -1.73 21.71 0.59
C MET A 96 -3.07 21.05 0.25
N TRP A 97 -3.97 21.79 -0.40
CA TRP A 97 -5.32 21.35 -0.71
C TRP A 97 -5.32 20.09 -1.59
N ASP A 98 -4.61 20.13 -2.71
CA ASP A 98 -4.60 19.02 -3.68
C ASP A 98 -4.04 17.73 -3.09
N ASP A 99 -2.96 17.80 -2.31
CA ASP A 99 -2.38 16.62 -1.66
C ASP A 99 -3.30 16.03 -0.58
N THR A 100 -4.04 16.89 0.11
CA THR A 100 -5.06 16.46 1.07
C THR A 100 -6.23 15.79 0.36
N MET A 101 -6.69 16.34 -0.77
CA MET A 101 -7.77 15.74 -1.55
C MET A 101 -7.37 14.38 -2.15
N LYS A 102 -6.13 14.23 -2.60
CA LYS A 102 -5.57 12.93 -3.03
C LYS A 102 -5.61 11.91 -1.91
N THR A 103 -5.20 12.31 -0.70
CA THR A 103 -5.18 11.43 0.47
C THR A 103 -6.59 10.98 0.86
N ILE A 104 -7.55 11.90 0.90
CA ILE A 104 -8.94 11.58 1.21
C ILE A 104 -9.53 10.64 0.14
N SER A 105 -9.27 10.91 -1.14
CA SER A 105 -9.72 10.05 -2.23
C SER A 105 -9.15 8.63 -2.10
N MET A 106 -7.86 8.51 -1.79
CA MET A 106 -7.22 7.20 -1.57
C MET A 106 -7.84 6.46 -0.39
N ILE A 107 -8.05 7.13 0.75
CA ILE A 107 -8.68 6.52 1.93
C ILE A 107 -10.12 6.09 1.62
N PHE A 108 -10.88 6.91 0.89
CA PHE A 108 -12.25 6.60 0.50
C PHE A 108 -12.30 5.33 -0.36
N VAL A 109 -11.48 5.26 -1.41
CA VAL A 109 -11.38 4.10 -2.29
C VAL A 109 -10.96 2.86 -1.52
N CYS A 110 -9.91 2.94 -0.69
CA CYS A 110 -9.47 1.84 0.15
C CYS A 110 -10.58 1.35 1.10
N THR A 111 -11.36 2.27 1.67
CA THR A 111 -12.45 1.94 2.60
C THR A 111 -13.61 1.24 1.87
N VAL A 112 -14.01 1.74 0.70
CA VAL A 112 -15.05 1.10 -0.12
C VAL A 112 -14.66 -0.33 -0.47
N ILE A 113 -13.42 -0.54 -0.91
CA ILE A 113 -12.92 -1.87 -1.27
C ILE A 113 -12.81 -2.77 -0.04
N ALA A 114 -12.33 -2.24 1.08
CA ALA A 114 -12.25 -2.96 2.34
C ALA A 114 -13.64 -3.41 2.82
N ILE A 115 -14.70 -2.61 2.60
CA ILE A 115 -16.08 -3.01 2.92
C ILE A 115 -16.55 -4.08 1.93
N VAL A 116 -16.38 -3.87 0.62
CA VAL A 116 -16.85 -4.78 -0.44
C VAL A 116 -16.19 -6.15 -0.34
N VAL A 117 -14.91 -6.23 0.01
CA VAL A 117 -14.17 -7.50 0.11
C VAL A 117 -14.13 -8.02 1.55
N GLY A 118 -13.94 -7.14 2.53
CA GLY A 118 -13.80 -7.53 3.94
C GLY A 118 -15.11 -7.97 4.58
N LEU A 119 -16.24 -7.36 4.23
CA LEU A 119 -17.55 -7.77 4.77
C LEU A 119 -17.95 -9.20 4.36
N PRO A 120 -17.93 -9.60 3.06
CA PRO A 120 -18.24 -10.97 2.69
C PRO A 120 -17.22 -11.97 3.23
N LEU A 121 -15.93 -11.61 3.26
CA LEU A 121 -14.89 -12.46 3.84
C LEU A 121 -15.13 -12.68 5.35
N GLY A 122 -15.47 -11.63 6.08
CA GLY A 122 -15.82 -11.71 7.51
C GLY A 122 -17.06 -12.57 7.77
N ILE A 123 -18.10 -12.43 6.93
CA ILE A 123 -19.31 -13.27 7.01
C ILE A 123 -18.97 -14.74 6.72
N ALA A 124 -18.13 -15.01 5.72
CA ALA A 124 -17.71 -16.37 5.38
C ALA A 124 -16.90 -17.03 6.51
N MET A 125 -16.01 -16.27 7.16
CA MET A 125 -15.27 -16.72 8.35
C MET A 125 -16.19 -17.01 9.54
N SER A 126 -17.25 -16.22 9.73
CA SER A 126 -18.23 -16.45 10.80
C SER A 126 -19.04 -17.74 10.61
N ARG A 127 -19.12 -18.27 9.39
CA ARG A 127 -19.93 -19.46 9.08
C ARG A 127 -19.12 -20.77 9.08
N SER A 128 -17.79 -20.71 9.06
CA SER A 128 -16.93 -21.90 9.00
C SER A 128 -15.70 -21.77 9.88
N ASP A 129 -15.61 -22.61 10.92
CA ASP A 129 -14.44 -22.68 11.79
C ASP A 129 -13.15 -23.08 11.04
N ARG A 130 -13.28 -23.83 9.94
CA ARG A 130 -12.14 -24.19 9.08
C ARG A 130 -11.60 -22.98 8.32
N LEU A 131 -12.48 -22.16 7.73
CA LEU A 131 -12.07 -20.93 7.05
C LEU A 131 -11.45 -19.93 8.04
N ARG A 132 -12.04 -19.82 9.22
CA ARG A 132 -11.51 -18.98 10.29
C ARG A 132 -10.10 -19.40 10.72
N GLY A 133 -9.85 -20.71 10.86
CA GLY A 133 -8.53 -21.25 11.18
C GLY A 133 -7.45 -20.99 10.13
N LEU A 134 -7.82 -20.87 8.85
CA LEU A 134 -6.88 -20.56 7.75
C LEU A 134 -6.65 -19.05 7.57
N VAL A 135 -7.70 -18.25 7.70
CA VAL A 135 -7.64 -16.80 7.43
C VAL A 135 -7.05 -16.02 8.61
N ASN A 136 -7.31 -16.41 9.86
CA ASN A 136 -6.77 -15.73 11.04
C ASN A 136 -5.23 -15.61 11.02
N PRO A 137 -4.46 -16.68 10.75
CA PRO A 137 -3.00 -16.57 10.65
C PRO A 137 -2.53 -15.57 9.58
N VAL A 138 -3.23 -15.50 8.44
CA VAL A 138 -2.88 -14.54 7.37
C VAL A 138 -3.15 -13.11 7.86
N LEU A 139 -4.29 -12.87 8.50
CA LEU A 139 -4.62 -11.56 9.07
C LEU A 139 -3.64 -11.15 10.17
N ASP A 140 -3.25 -12.09 11.04
CA ASP A 140 -2.26 -11.86 12.09
C ASP A 140 -0.91 -11.48 11.48
N VAL A 141 -0.49 -12.15 10.40
CA VAL A 141 0.73 -11.81 9.65
C VAL A 141 0.61 -10.43 9.00
N MET A 142 -0.54 -10.09 8.38
CA MET A 142 -0.79 -8.76 7.78
C MET A 142 -0.74 -7.63 8.81
N GLN A 143 -1.14 -7.89 10.05
CA GLN A 143 -1.21 -6.87 11.10
C GLN A 143 0.07 -6.76 11.94
N THR A 144 0.87 -7.82 12.03
CA THR A 144 2.08 -7.86 12.88
C THR A 144 3.39 -7.60 12.13
N MET A 145 3.43 -7.85 10.81
CA MET A 145 4.64 -7.60 10.05
C MET A 145 4.82 -6.11 9.72
N PRO A 146 6.03 -5.56 9.91
CA PRO A 146 6.31 -4.15 9.60
C PRO A 146 6.22 -3.90 8.10
N SER A 147 5.73 -2.71 7.72
CA SER A 147 5.49 -2.34 6.32
C SER A 147 6.70 -2.52 5.40
N PHE A 148 7.92 -2.41 5.92
CA PHE A 148 9.16 -2.58 5.16
C PHE A 148 9.33 -3.97 4.57
N VAL A 149 8.87 -5.01 5.27
CA VAL A 149 8.99 -6.40 4.80
C VAL A 149 8.05 -6.63 3.62
N TYR A 150 6.85 -6.03 3.64
CA TYR A 150 5.88 -6.11 2.55
C TYR A 150 6.27 -5.31 1.31
N LEU A 151 7.02 -4.22 1.47
CA LEU A 151 7.44 -3.37 0.35
C LEU A 151 8.43 -4.08 -0.60
N ILE A 152 9.26 -5.00 -0.08
CA ILE A 152 10.26 -5.74 -0.88
C ILE A 152 9.59 -6.57 -2.00
N PRO A 153 8.69 -7.52 -1.70
CA PRO A 153 8.06 -8.34 -2.75
C PRO A 153 7.15 -7.53 -3.67
N VAL A 154 6.44 -6.52 -3.16
CA VAL A 154 5.56 -5.66 -3.99
C VAL A 154 6.36 -4.89 -5.03
N VAL A 155 7.52 -4.35 -4.66
CA VAL A 155 8.38 -3.62 -5.58
C VAL A 155 9.10 -4.54 -6.55
N MET A 156 9.49 -5.74 -6.12
CA MET A 156 10.03 -6.75 -7.02
C MET A 156 8.99 -7.14 -8.08
N LEU A 157 7.75 -7.42 -7.67
CA LEU A 157 6.65 -7.82 -8.58
C LEU A 157 6.18 -6.70 -9.52
N LEU A 158 6.06 -5.46 -9.03
CA LEU A 158 5.56 -4.32 -9.83
C LEU A 158 6.65 -3.61 -10.65
N GLY A 159 7.92 -4.01 -10.57
CA GLY A 159 8.92 -3.79 -11.62
C GLY A 159 9.34 -2.35 -11.97
N ILE A 160 8.80 -1.29 -11.35
CA ILE A 160 9.17 0.10 -11.68
C ILE A 160 10.28 0.58 -10.74
N GLY A 161 11.54 0.24 -11.06
CA GLY A 161 12.76 1.04 -10.80
C GLY A 161 13.10 1.56 -9.39
N LYS A 162 12.31 1.28 -8.34
CA LYS A 162 12.49 1.83 -6.98
C LYS A 162 13.32 0.95 -6.05
N VAL A 163 13.91 -0.13 -6.58
CA VAL A 163 14.81 -1.04 -5.86
C VAL A 163 16.01 -0.30 -5.25
N PRO A 164 16.66 0.68 -5.92
CA PRO A 164 17.77 1.43 -5.32
C PRO A 164 17.32 2.36 -4.17
N GLY A 165 16.13 2.96 -4.28
CA GLY A 165 15.61 3.91 -3.28
C GLY A 165 15.27 3.26 -1.93
N LEU A 166 14.76 2.02 -1.96
CA LEU A 166 14.48 1.24 -0.75
C LEU A 166 15.76 0.71 -0.07
N ILE A 167 16.77 0.29 -0.85
CA ILE A 167 18.08 -0.11 -0.30
C ILE A 167 18.78 1.11 0.33
N ALA A 168 18.76 2.26 -0.33
CA ALA A 168 19.31 3.51 0.21
C ALA A 168 18.58 3.96 1.49
N TRP A 169 17.25 3.83 1.54
CA TRP A 169 16.44 4.15 2.71
C TRP A 169 16.69 3.17 3.88
N TRP A 170 16.87 1.87 3.60
CA TRP A 170 17.16 0.86 4.61
C TRP A 170 18.57 1.01 5.20
N SER A 171 19.56 1.25 4.35
CA SER A 171 20.94 1.58 4.75
C SER A 171 20.99 2.79 5.70
N THR A 172 20.27 3.86 5.37
CA THR A 172 20.26 5.09 6.18
C THR A 172 19.49 4.96 7.50
N ARG A 173 18.48 4.09 7.59
CA ARG A 173 17.73 3.88 8.85
C ARG A 173 18.39 2.89 9.81
N CYS A 174 19.07 1.84 9.30
CA CYS A 174 19.87 0.93 10.13
C CYS A 174 21.10 1.63 10.74
N LEU A 175 21.72 2.56 10.01
CA LEU A 175 22.82 3.40 10.54
C LEU A 175 22.36 4.37 11.63
N ARG A 176 21.08 4.75 11.66
CA ARG A 176 20.53 5.70 12.63
C ARG A 176 19.93 5.05 13.88
N SER A 177 19.69 3.73 13.88
CA SER A 177 19.30 2.99 15.10
C SER A 177 20.49 2.41 15.88
N SER A 178 21.71 2.69 15.45
CA SER A 178 22.97 2.19 16.03
C SER A 178 23.80 3.29 16.71
N GLY A 179 23.24 4.49 16.90
CA GLY A 179 23.88 5.65 17.53
C GLY A 179 23.01 6.27 18.60
#